data_AF-A0A534D3G7-F1
#
_entry.id   AF-A0A534D3G7-F1
#
_cell.length_a   1.000
_cell.length_b   1.000
_cell.length_c   1.000
_cell.angle_alpha   90.00
_cell.angle_beta   90.00
_cell.angle_gamma   90.00
#
_symmetry.space_group_name_H-M   'P 1'
#
loop_
_entity.id
_entity.type
_entity.pdbx_description
1 polymer ?
#
loop_
_entity_poly.entity_id
_entity_poly.type
_entity_poly.pdbx_seq_one_letter_code
_entity_poly.pdbx_strand_id
1 'polypeptide(L)' 'MHWSFLRQMRLLVLRRGVELAIELKQHLFDTFYHAVALETPDGILVTADDRYLRAALGKAQIMHLMDWE' A
#
# COMPACT_ATOMS: atom_id res chain seq x y z
N MET A 1 0.49 -3.82 27.04
CA MET A 1 0.32 -4.88 26.02
C MET A 1 0.05 -4.22 24.66
N HIS A 2 1.07 -4.02 23.82
CA HIS A 2 0.91 -3.37 22.51
C HIS A 2 1.65 -4.11 21.37
N TRP A 3 2.43 -5.15 21.71
CA TRP A 3 3.31 -5.86 20.79
C TRP A 3 2.59 -6.85 19.86
N SER A 4 1.45 -7.41 20.28
CA SER A 4 0.70 -8.39 19.48
C SER A 4 0.05 -7.76 18.25
N PHE A 5 -0.46 -6.53 18.39
CA PHE A 5 -1.04 -5.76 17.28
C PHE A 5 0.00 -5.48 16.18
N LEU A 6 1.20 -5.02 16.57
CA LEU A 6 2.30 -4.75 15.64
C LEU A 6 2.83 -5.99 14.93
N ARG A 7 2.69 -7.18 15.53
CA ARG A 7 3.04 -8.47 14.88
C ARG A 7 1.99 -8.89 13.88
N GLN A 8 0.71 -8.75 14.23
CA GLN A 8 -0.40 -9.13 13.35
C GLN A 8 -0.48 -8.21 12.12
N MET A 9 -0.29 -6.90 12.33
CA MET A 9 -0.20 -5.91 11.25
C MET A 9 0.87 -6.26 10.22
N ARG A 10 2.05 -6.72 10.67
CA ARG A 10 3.15 -7.13 9.78
C ARG A 10 2.77 -8.27 8.84
N LEU A 11 2.05 -9.28 9.33
CA LEU A 11 1.64 -10.41 8.50
C LEU A 11 0.58 -10.01 7.47
N LEU A 12 -0.35 -9.12 7.85
CA LEU A 12 -1.37 -8.58 6.94
C LEU A 12 -0.72 -7.78 5.80
N VAL A 13 0.20 -6.87 6.13
CA VAL A 13 0.94 -6.07 5.13
C VAL A 13 1.72 -6.96 4.17
N LEU A 14 2.44 -7.97 4.68
CA LEU A 14 3.23 -8.86 3.82
C LEU A 14 2.34 -9.66 2.87
N ARG A 15 1.23 -10.21 3.37
CA ARG A 15 0.29 -10.95 2.53
C ARG A 15 -0.33 -10.03 1.47
N ARG A 16 -0.85 -8.88 1.89
CA ARG A 16 -1.50 -7.90 1.02
C ARG A 16 -0.55 -7.40 -0.07
N GLY A 17 0.70 -7.11 0.27
CA GLY A 17 1.67 -6.62 -0.72
C GLY A 17 2.01 -7.67 -1.78
N VAL A 18 2.08 -8.95 -1.42
CA VAL A 18 2.25 -10.04 -2.40
C VAL A 18 1.02 -10.17 -3.30
N GLU A 19 -0.19 -10.14 -2.74
CA GLU A 19 -1.44 -10.19 -3.51
C GLU A 19 -1.51 -9.02 -4.52
N LEU A 20 -1.20 -7.80 -4.07
CA LEU A 20 -1.13 -6.61 -4.92
C LEU A 20 -0.04 -6.70 -6.00
N ALA A 21 1.13 -7.26 -5.68
CA ALA A 21 2.23 -7.38 -6.65
C ALA A 21 1.82 -8.28 -7.83
N ILE A 22 1.15 -9.39 -7.51
CA ILE A 22 0.63 -10.34 -8.50
C ILE A 22 -0.49 -9.69 -9.33
N GLU A 23 -1.47 -9.06 -8.67
CA GLU A 23 -2.63 -8.47 -9.32
C GLU A 23 -2.25 -7.31 -10.24
N LEU A 24 -1.44 -6.37 -9.75
CA LEU A 24 -1.09 -5.13 -10.45
C LEU A 24 0.12 -5.29 -11.39
N LYS A 25 0.80 -6.45 -11.33
CA LYS A 25 2.07 -6.71 -12.04
C LYS A 25 3.12 -5.62 -11.77
N GLN A 26 3.19 -5.17 -10.51
CA GLN A 26 4.16 -4.15 -10.05
C GLN A 26 5.22 -4.77 -9.15
N HIS A 27 6.29 -4.01 -8.88
CA HIS A 27 7.34 -4.47 -7.97
C HIS A 27 6.80 -4.66 -6.55
N LEU A 28 7.24 -5.74 -5.91
CA LEU A 28 6.81 -6.11 -4.57
C LEU A 28 7.05 -5.01 -3.52
N PHE A 29 8.11 -4.21 -3.69
CA PHE A 29 8.42 -3.13 -2.76
C PHE A 29 7.40 -1.99 -2.86
N ASP A 30 7.00 -1.59 -4.07
CA ASP A 30 5.98 -0.56 -4.27
C ASP A 30 4.64 -1.01 -3.68
N THR A 31 4.29 -2.29 -3.85
CA THR A 31 3.06 -2.84 -3.30
C THR A 31 3.09 -3.04 -1.79
N PHE A 32 4.26 -3.14 -1.14
CA PHE A 32 4.33 -3.12 0.32
C PHE A 32 4.01 -1.75 0.90
N TYR A 33 4.50 -0.65 0.30
CA TYR A 33 4.12 0.69 0.76
C TYR A 33 2.60 0.91 0.63
N HIS A 34 2.01 0.44 -0.46
CA HIS A 34 0.57 0.50 -0.64
C HIS A 34 -0.18 -0.40 0.36
N ALA A 35 0.32 -1.60 0.62
CA ALA A 35 -0.26 -2.50 1.63
C ALA A 35 -0.21 -1.90 3.04
N VAL A 36 0.86 -1.17 3.40
CA VAL A 36 0.92 -0.44 4.67
C VAL A 36 -0.19 0.60 4.75
N ALA A 37 -0.39 1.38 3.68
CA ALA A 37 -1.47 2.36 3.64
C ALA A 37 -2.85 1.69 3.83
N LEU A 38 -3.10 0.56 3.14
CA LEU A 38 -4.36 -0.17 3.21
C LEU A 38 -4.67 -0.78 4.59
N GLU A 39 -3.64 -1.23 5.31
CA GLU A 39 -3.82 -1.88 6.62
C GLU A 39 -3.70 -0.88 7.79
N THR A 40 -3.36 0.38 7.50
CA THR A 40 -3.30 1.46 8.50
C THR A 40 -4.59 2.29 8.43
N PRO A 41 -5.31 2.46 9.55
CA PRO A 41 -6.43 3.39 9.61
C PRO A 41 -5.99 4.77 9.13
N ASP A 42 -6.75 5.35 8.19
CA ASP A 42 -6.49 6.66 7.57
C ASP A 42 -5.15 6.78 6.84
N GLY A 43 -4.46 5.64 6.60
CA GLY A 43 -3.23 5.61 5.83
C GLY A 43 -3.47 5.95 4.36
N ILE A 44 -2.59 6.75 3.76
CA ILE A 44 -2.62 7.05 2.33
C ILE A 44 -1.21 6.87 1.77
N LEU A 45 -1.08 6.09 0.69
CA LEU A 45 0.13 6.07 -0.11
C LEU A 45 0.15 7.31 -1.02
N VAL A 46 1.01 8.26 -0.69
CA VAL A 46 1.32 9.40 -1.57
C VAL A 46 2.45 9.01 -2.49
N THR A 47 2.27 9.10 -3.81
CA THR A 47 3.29 8.70 -4.79
C THR A 47 3.45 9.70 -5.93
N ALA A 48 4.70 9.96 -6.32
CA ALA A 48 5.04 10.65 -7.57
C ALA A 48 5.19 9.67 -8.76
N ASP A 49 5.06 8.36 -8.50
CA ASP A 49 5.13 7.35 -9.56
C ASP A 49 3.78 7.23 -10.26
N ASP A 50 3.68 7.97 -11.36
CA ASP A 50 2.58 7.95 -12.30
C ASP A 50 2.26 6.55 -12.86
N ARG A 51 3.27 5.70 -13.08
CA ARG A 51 3.07 4.35 -13.60
C ARG A 51 2.40 3.48 -12.53
N TYR A 52 2.89 3.54 -11.31
CA TYR A 52 2.30 2.81 -10.20
C TYR A 52 0.87 3.30 -9.91
N LEU A 53 0.68 4.64 -9.85
CA LEU A 53 -0.63 5.25 -9.65
C LEU A 53 -1.63 4.77 -10.69
N ARG A 54 -1.26 4.77 -11.98
CA ARG A 54 -2.10 4.25 -13.08
C ARG A 54 -2.41 2.76 -12.92
N ALA A 55 -1.41 1.95 -12.59
CA ALA A 55 -1.60 0.52 -12.41
C ALA A 55 -2.53 0.20 -11.22
N ALA A 56 -2.50 1.04 -10.20
CA ALA A 56 -3.31 0.92 -9.00
C ALA A 56 -4.65 1.67 -9.06
N LEU A 57 -5.01 2.28 -10.20
CA LEU A 57 -6.32 2.93 -10.39
C LEU A 57 -7.44 1.93 -10.09
N GLY A 58 -8.22 2.20 -9.03
CA GLY A 58 -9.25 1.29 -8.52
C GLY A 58 -8.90 0.60 -7.21
N LYS A 59 -7.66 0.77 -6.70
CA LYS A 59 -7.30 0.51 -5.30
C LYS A 59 -7.48 1.78 -4.48
N ALA A 60 -7.99 1.64 -3.25
CA ALA A 60 -8.18 2.76 -2.33
C ALA A 60 -6.85 3.17 -1.69
N GLN A 61 -6.85 4.28 -0.94
CA GLN A 61 -5.72 4.70 -0.09
C GLN A 61 -4.41 4.95 -0.84
N ILE A 62 -4.52 5.50 -2.05
CA ILE A 62 -3.40 5.99 -2.85
C ILE A 62 -3.77 7.35 -3.46
N MET A 63 -2.81 8.26 -3.54
CA MET A 63 -2.97 9.53 -4.25
C MET A 63 -1.68 9.99 -4.92
N HIS A 64 -1.83 10.87 -5.91
CA HIS A 64 -0.69 11.49 -6.57
C HIS A 64 -0.04 12.52 -5.66
N LEU A 65 1.29 12.66 -5.74
CA LEU A 65 2.05 13.63 -4.93
C LEU A 65 1.58 15.07 -5.15
N MET A 66 1.15 15.42 -6.36
CA MET A 66 0.69 16.78 -6.65
C MET A 66 -0.69 17.12 -6.06
N ASP A 67 -1.44 16.11 -5.61
CA ASP A 67 -2.74 16.29 -4.96
C ASP A 67 -2.61 16.33 -3.43
N TRP A 68 -1.40 16.14 -2.88
CA TRP A 68 -1.14 16.12 -1.44
C TRP A 68 -0.92 17.54 -0.92
N GLU A 69 -1.87 18.03 -0.13
CA GLU A 69 -1.82 19.33 0.56
C GLU A 69 -1.21 19.24 1.96
#